data_AF-A0A1B6GX68-F1
#
_entry.id   AF-A0A1B6GX68-F1
#
_cell.length_a   1.000
_cell.length_b   1.000
_cell.length_c   1.000
_cell.angle_alpha   90.00
_cell.angle_beta   90.00
_cell.angle_gamma   90.00
#
_symmetry.space_group_name_H-M   'P 1'
#
loop_
_entity.id
_entity.type
_entity.pdbx_description
1 polymer ?
#
loop_
_entity_poly.entity_id
_entity_poly.type
_entity_poly.pdbx_seq_one_letter_code
_entity_poly.pdbx_strand_id
1 'polypeptide(L)'
;MSPFIKYFTITVAVFAAGVLQGETLHLNGVSVKDAIYNQFASMIQFQEQVAQAKLNFIVSWLETVLGSAPTDPVIQTNLTYCYEYAASQYPSADPDCMEDVSMAVNETIYDSQQQLAFCANLTHGWLVAKGLLPGAYAANTSLVDVVTQILAGALKCAKRFAKNPTKEYNCMVQVQQQYSDDWKNATNVINTAYDELSGVGLITRLGISDCLILEEDTLQDKCDEITADVESCATNTTRHHF
;
A
#
# COMPACT_ATOMS: atom_id res chain seq x y z
N MET A 1 8.57 27.48 -2.88
CA MET A 1 8.21 27.29 -4.31
C MET A 1 8.85 26.00 -4.79
N SER A 2 8.07 25.01 -5.21
CA SER A 2 8.59 23.73 -5.73
C SER A 2 9.46 23.97 -6.98
N PRO A 3 10.59 23.25 -7.16
CA PRO A 3 11.42 23.35 -8.36
C PRO A 3 10.63 23.12 -9.65
N PHE A 4 9.54 22.34 -9.62
CA PHE A 4 8.65 22.14 -10.77
C PHE A 4 7.94 23.41 -11.25
N ILE A 5 7.57 24.31 -10.33
CA ILE A 5 6.92 25.59 -10.67
C ILE A 5 7.88 26.49 -11.48
N LYS A 6 9.19 26.42 -11.20
CA LYS A 6 10.22 27.16 -11.94
C LYS A 6 10.38 26.65 -13.38
N TYR A 7 10.44 25.33 -13.57
CA TYR A 7 10.56 24.74 -14.91
C TYR A 7 9.31 24.98 -15.77
N PHE A 8 8.12 24.95 -15.16
CA PHE A 8 6.85 25.21 -15.84
C PHE A 8 6.69 26.67 -16.27
N THR A 9 7.18 27.63 -15.47
CA THR A 9 7.18 29.05 -15.85
C THR A 9 7.98 29.28 -17.13
N ILE A 10 9.07 28.52 -17.33
CA ILE A 10 9.88 28.56 -18.56
C ILE A 10 9.11 27.94 -19.73
N THR A 11 8.49 26.76 -19.55
CA THR A 11 7.72 26.11 -20.62
C THR A 11 6.52 26.97 -21.05
N VAL A 12 5.76 27.51 -20.11
CA VAL A 12 4.65 28.43 -20.40
C VAL A 12 5.13 29.75 -21.00
N ALA A 13 6.28 30.28 -20.58
CA ALA A 13 6.85 31.48 -21.21
C ALA A 13 7.28 31.21 -22.66
N VAL A 14 7.79 30.01 -22.97
CA VAL A 14 8.11 29.59 -24.34
C VAL A 14 6.85 29.42 -25.19
N PHE A 15 5.78 28.83 -24.64
CA PHE A 15 4.49 28.74 -25.33
C PHE A 15 3.82 30.11 -25.49
N ALA A 16 3.83 30.95 -24.46
CA ALA A 16 3.28 32.31 -24.50
C ALA A 16 4.06 33.23 -25.46
N ALA A 17 5.38 33.04 -25.59
CA ALA A 17 6.19 33.72 -26.61
C ALA A 17 5.82 33.28 -28.03
N GLY A 18 5.46 32.01 -28.24
CA GLY A 18 4.91 31.51 -29.50
C GLY A 18 3.48 32.02 -29.80
N VAL A 19 2.69 32.31 -28.76
CA VAL A 19 1.30 32.81 -28.88
C VAL A 19 1.22 34.30 -29.23
N LEU A 20 2.28 35.08 -28.96
CA LEU A 20 2.35 36.52 -29.26
C LEU A 20 2.47 36.85 -30.76
N GLN A 21 2.60 35.85 -31.65
CA GLN A 21 2.72 36.05 -33.10
C GLN A 21 1.45 35.80 -33.92
N GLY A 22 0.29 35.66 -33.27
CA GLY A 22 -0.99 35.79 -33.96
C GLY A 22 -1.69 34.47 -34.26
N GLU A 23 -2.97 34.53 -33.93
CA GLU A 23 -4.14 33.81 -34.43
C GLU A 23 -3.88 32.71 -35.50
N THR A 24 -4.44 31.51 -35.22
CA THR A 24 -4.50 30.29 -36.07
C THR A 24 -3.35 29.28 -36.04
N LEU A 25 -2.57 29.20 -34.96
CA LEU A 25 -1.67 28.05 -34.76
C LEU A 25 -2.43 26.83 -34.22
N HIS A 26 -2.93 25.98 -35.12
CA HIS A 26 -3.27 24.60 -34.76
C HIS A 26 -1.96 23.82 -34.56
N LEU A 27 -1.62 23.46 -33.32
CA LEU A 27 -0.57 22.49 -33.06
C LEU A 27 -1.21 21.11 -33.22
N ASN A 28 -0.86 20.39 -34.29
CA ASN A 28 -1.39 19.04 -34.60
C ASN A 28 -2.94 18.98 -34.60
N GLY A 29 -3.62 19.99 -35.14
CA GLY A 29 -5.09 20.03 -35.23
C GLY A 29 -5.81 20.53 -33.96
N VAL A 30 -5.12 20.70 -32.83
CA VAL A 30 -5.70 21.22 -31.58
C VAL A 30 -5.58 22.74 -31.52
N SER A 31 -6.65 23.43 -31.11
CA SER A 31 -6.59 24.89 -30.97
C SER A 31 -5.68 25.29 -29.80
N VAL A 32 -4.90 26.37 -29.92
CA VAL A 32 -3.97 26.85 -28.87
C VAL A 32 -4.62 26.95 -27.48
N LYS A 33 -5.87 27.41 -27.41
CA LYS A 33 -6.63 27.51 -26.15
C LYS A 33 -6.84 26.14 -25.48
N ASP A 34 -7.09 25.11 -26.28
CA ASP A 34 -7.31 23.75 -25.79
C ASP A 34 -5.97 23.15 -25.37
N ALA A 35 -4.88 23.44 -26.10
CA ALA A 35 -3.53 23.02 -25.73
C ALA A 35 -3.08 23.61 -24.37
N ILE A 36 -3.30 24.91 -24.13
CA ILE A 36 -2.95 25.56 -22.85
C ILE A 36 -3.79 25.01 -21.71
N TYR A 37 -5.10 24.87 -21.91
CA TYR A 37 -5.98 24.26 -20.91
C TYR A 37 -5.59 22.82 -20.60
N ASN A 38 -5.37 21.99 -21.62
CA ASN A 38 -5.01 20.58 -21.45
C ASN A 38 -3.67 20.42 -20.73
N GLN A 39 -2.69 21.29 -21.00
CA GLN A 39 -1.40 21.28 -20.29
C GLN A 39 -1.57 21.63 -18.80
N PHE A 40 -2.40 22.64 -18.50
CA PHE A 40 -2.72 23.00 -17.12
C PHE A 40 -3.48 21.86 -16.41
N ALA A 41 -4.49 21.29 -17.06
CA ALA A 41 -5.30 20.21 -16.53
C ALA A 41 -4.44 18.97 -16.22
N SER A 42 -3.57 18.58 -17.14
CA SER A 42 -2.61 17.49 -16.97
C SER A 42 -1.72 17.67 -15.73
N MET A 43 -1.26 18.88 -15.45
CA MET A 43 -0.44 19.15 -14.27
C MET A 43 -1.21 18.94 -12.96
N ILE A 44 -2.45 19.45 -12.88
CA ILE A 44 -3.31 19.27 -11.70
C ILE A 44 -3.60 17.78 -11.49
N GLN A 45 -4.00 17.09 -12.56
CA GLN A 45 -4.33 15.66 -12.52
C GLN A 45 -3.13 14.78 -12.20
N PHE A 46 -1.92 15.12 -12.65
CA PHE A 46 -0.73 14.33 -12.34
C PHE A 46 -0.45 14.27 -10.83
N GLN A 47 -0.54 15.40 -10.13
CA GLN A 47 -0.33 15.46 -8.69
C GLN A 47 -1.42 14.71 -7.92
N GLU A 48 -2.67 14.77 -8.38
CA GLU A 48 -3.77 13.95 -7.87
C GLU A 48 -3.46 12.45 -8.01
N GLN A 49 -3.06 12.02 -9.21
CA GLN A 49 -2.73 10.63 -9.50
C GLN A 49 -1.57 10.12 -8.66
N VAL A 50 -0.55 10.95 -8.42
CA VAL A 50 0.57 10.57 -7.53
C VAL A 50 0.09 10.34 -6.10
N ALA A 51 -0.77 11.21 -5.56
CA ALA A 51 -1.32 11.04 -4.23
C ALA A 51 -2.22 9.79 -4.14
N GLN A 52 -3.08 9.56 -5.14
CA GLN A 52 -3.91 8.35 -5.22
C GLN A 52 -3.07 7.08 -5.33
N ALA A 53 -2.00 7.08 -6.14
CA ALA A 53 -1.09 5.95 -6.27
C ALA A 53 -0.42 5.59 -4.95
N LYS A 54 -0.02 6.59 -4.16
CA LYS A 54 0.53 6.38 -2.81
C LYS A 54 -0.50 5.74 -1.87
N LEU A 55 -1.73 6.26 -1.85
CA LEU A 55 -2.80 5.69 -1.02
C LEU A 55 -3.08 4.23 -1.43
N ASN A 56 -3.25 3.97 -2.72
CA ASN A 56 -3.50 2.64 -3.25
C ASN A 56 -2.38 1.66 -2.90
N PHE A 57 -1.12 2.09 -3.00
CA PHE A 57 0.02 1.26 -2.61
C PHE A 57 -0.09 0.80 -1.15
N ILE A 58 -0.36 1.72 -0.22
CA ILE A 58 -0.48 1.40 1.21
C ILE A 58 -1.65 0.44 1.45
N VAL A 59 -2.81 0.73 0.86
CA VAL A 59 -4.03 -0.07 1.05
C VAL A 59 -3.81 -1.48 0.55
N SER A 60 -3.36 -1.64 -0.70
CA SER A 60 -3.11 -2.96 -1.29
C SER A 60 -2.03 -3.72 -0.54
N TRP A 61 -0.97 -3.04 -0.09
CA TRP A 61 0.07 -3.69 0.71
C TRP A 61 -0.48 -4.16 2.06
N LEU A 62 -1.23 -3.31 2.78
CA LEU A 62 -1.81 -3.66 4.08
C LEU A 62 -2.82 -4.80 3.96
N GLU A 63 -3.70 -4.76 2.95
CA GLU A 63 -4.64 -5.85 2.68
C GLU A 63 -3.92 -7.15 2.38
N THR A 64 -2.81 -7.08 1.62
CA THR A 64 -2.00 -8.26 1.30
C THR A 64 -1.36 -8.83 2.55
N VAL A 65 -0.63 -8.02 3.33
CA VAL A 65 0.10 -8.49 4.51
C VAL A 65 -0.83 -8.99 5.60
N LEU A 66 -1.90 -8.25 5.90
CA LEU A 66 -2.88 -8.66 6.90
C LEU A 66 -3.66 -9.90 6.44
N GLY A 67 -3.92 -10.03 5.13
CA GLY A 67 -4.64 -11.17 4.57
C GLY A 67 -3.79 -12.42 4.42
N SER A 68 -2.48 -12.30 4.17
CA SER A 68 -1.59 -13.43 3.93
C SER A 68 -0.89 -13.95 5.18
N ALA A 69 -0.67 -13.10 6.19
CA ALA A 69 0.02 -13.50 7.43
C ALA A 69 -0.61 -14.74 8.11
N PRO A 70 -1.95 -14.87 8.23
CA PRO A 70 -2.56 -16.05 8.85
C PRO A 70 -2.33 -17.35 8.07
N THR A 71 -1.97 -17.25 6.80
CA THR A 71 -1.77 -18.39 5.90
C THR A 71 -0.34 -18.39 5.37
N ASP A 72 0.62 -17.89 6.16
CA ASP A 72 2.01 -17.88 5.75
C ASP A 72 2.48 -19.32 5.51
N PRO A 73 2.87 -19.67 4.26
CA PRO A 73 3.23 -21.04 3.91
C PRO A 73 4.50 -21.50 4.61
N VAL A 74 5.34 -20.59 5.12
CA VAL A 74 6.59 -20.93 5.82
C VAL A 74 6.32 -21.79 7.05
N ILE A 75 5.26 -21.49 7.82
CA ILE A 75 4.90 -22.23 9.03
C ILE A 75 4.56 -23.67 8.69
N GLN A 76 3.59 -23.85 7.77
CA GLN A 76 3.17 -25.18 7.36
C GLN A 76 4.33 -25.96 6.74
N THR A 77 5.09 -25.33 5.83
CA THR A 77 6.21 -25.99 5.14
C THR A 77 7.28 -26.45 6.14
N ASN A 78 7.67 -25.60 7.09
CA ASN A 78 8.72 -25.93 8.06
C ASN A 78 8.27 -27.02 9.03
N LEU A 79 7.09 -26.90 9.65
CA LEU A 79 6.63 -27.86 10.64
C LEU A 79 6.33 -29.23 10.02
N THR A 80 5.75 -29.27 8.80
CA THR A 80 5.59 -30.51 8.04
C THR A 80 6.95 -31.12 7.69
N TYR A 81 7.92 -30.32 7.25
CA TYR A 81 9.26 -30.82 6.96
C TYR A 81 9.95 -31.40 8.20
N CYS A 82 9.84 -30.75 9.36
CA CYS A 82 10.40 -31.24 10.61
C CYS A 82 9.81 -32.60 11.00
N TYR A 83 8.49 -32.77 10.89
CA TYR A 83 7.82 -34.05 11.10
C TYR A 83 8.31 -35.12 10.13
N GLU A 84 8.29 -34.85 8.81
CA GLU A 84 8.70 -35.82 7.78
C GLU A 84 10.16 -36.23 7.94
N TYR A 85 11.03 -35.26 8.24
CA TYR A 85 12.44 -35.50 8.49
C TYR A 85 12.64 -36.37 9.73
N ALA A 86 12.03 -36.02 10.87
CA ALA A 86 12.12 -36.81 12.09
C ALA A 86 11.58 -38.23 11.90
N ALA A 87 10.40 -38.38 11.28
CA ALA A 87 9.78 -39.68 10.99
C ALA A 87 10.71 -40.57 10.13
N SER A 88 11.42 -39.98 9.17
CA SER A 88 12.39 -40.71 8.33
C SER A 88 13.59 -41.27 9.11
N GLN A 89 13.97 -40.65 10.23
CA GLN A 89 15.06 -41.12 11.08
C GLN A 89 14.63 -42.28 12.00
N TYR A 90 13.33 -42.42 12.25
CA TYR A 90 12.76 -43.41 13.17
C TYR A 90 11.72 -44.33 12.48
N PRO A 91 12.09 -45.12 11.46
CA PRO A 91 11.15 -45.94 10.68
C PRO A 91 10.49 -47.08 11.46
N SER A 92 10.94 -47.35 12.69
CA SER A 92 10.38 -48.35 13.60
C SER A 92 9.52 -47.75 14.71
N ALA A 93 9.21 -46.45 14.65
CA ALA A 93 8.30 -45.80 15.59
C ALA A 93 6.89 -46.41 15.53
N ASP A 94 6.18 -46.40 16.66
CA ASP A 94 4.83 -46.94 16.76
C ASP A 94 3.87 -46.18 15.80
N PRO A 95 3.19 -46.86 14.86
CA PRO A 95 2.31 -46.21 13.88
C PRO A 95 1.15 -45.42 14.49
N ASP A 96 0.56 -45.89 15.59
CA ASP A 96 -0.57 -45.23 16.23
C ASP A 96 -0.07 -43.95 16.94
N CYS A 97 1.11 -44.03 17.57
CA CYS A 97 1.77 -42.86 18.15
C CYS A 97 2.16 -41.82 17.07
N MET A 98 2.64 -42.27 15.91
CA MET A 98 2.98 -41.37 14.80
C MET A 98 1.75 -40.67 14.21
N GLU A 99 0.58 -41.31 14.21
CA GLU A 99 -0.68 -40.66 13.83
C GLU A 99 -1.05 -39.54 14.80
N ASP A 100 -0.91 -39.77 16.11
CA ASP A 100 -1.14 -38.75 17.14
C ASP A 100 -0.17 -37.56 16.99
N VAL A 101 1.12 -37.81 16.73
CA VAL A 101 2.10 -36.74 16.49
C VAL A 101 1.75 -35.95 15.22
N SER A 102 1.36 -36.62 14.13
CA SER A 102 0.91 -35.95 12.91
C SER A 102 -0.32 -35.05 13.15
N MET A 103 -1.26 -35.49 13.99
CA MET A 103 -2.39 -34.66 14.42
C MET A 103 -1.92 -33.45 15.24
N ALA A 104 -1.00 -33.63 16.19
CA ALA A 104 -0.45 -32.55 17.00
C ALA A 104 0.32 -31.51 16.16
N VAL A 105 1.03 -31.93 15.11
CA VAL A 105 1.68 -31.04 14.15
C VAL A 105 0.64 -30.17 13.43
N ASN A 106 -0.46 -30.76 12.97
CA ASN A 106 -1.55 -30.02 12.33
C ASN A 106 -2.23 -29.03 13.29
N GLU A 107 -2.40 -29.41 14.57
CA GLU A 107 -2.91 -28.52 15.61
C GLU A 107 -1.95 -27.35 15.86
N THR A 108 -0.65 -27.62 15.93
CA THR A 108 0.40 -26.59 16.10
C THR A 108 0.42 -25.61 14.92
N ILE A 109 0.29 -26.11 13.69
CA ILE A 109 0.15 -25.26 12.49
C ILE A 109 -1.11 -24.39 12.62
N TYR A 110 -2.25 -24.99 12.95
CA TYR A 110 -3.51 -24.28 13.10
C TYR A 110 -3.44 -23.18 14.17
N ASP A 111 -2.86 -23.48 15.33
CA ASP A 111 -2.70 -22.53 16.43
C ASP A 111 -1.80 -21.35 16.04
N SER A 112 -0.70 -21.63 15.35
CA SER A 112 0.21 -20.60 14.82
C SER A 112 -0.52 -19.67 13.83
N GLN A 113 -1.34 -20.25 12.94
CA GLN A 113 -2.18 -19.49 12.01
C GLN A 113 -3.24 -18.63 12.74
N GLN A 114 -3.88 -19.15 13.80
CA GLN A 114 -4.83 -18.40 14.61
C GLN A 114 -4.16 -17.24 15.36
N GLN A 115 -2.95 -17.43 15.87
CA GLN A 115 -2.19 -16.37 16.54
C GLN A 115 -1.82 -15.24 15.58
N LEU A 116 -1.38 -15.57 14.36
CA LEU A 116 -1.14 -14.57 13.32
C LEU A 116 -2.42 -13.88 12.85
N ALA A 117 -3.55 -14.60 12.75
CA ALA A 117 -4.86 -14.02 12.47
C ALA A 117 -5.29 -13.00 13.54
N PHE A 118 -5.10 -13.35 14.81
CA PHE A 118 -5.37 -12.45 15.92
C PHE A 118 -4.49 -11.21 15.85
N CYS A 119 -3.20 -11.37 15.57
CA CYS A 119 -2.27 -10.26 15.44
C CYS A 119 -2.57 -9.34 14.24
N ALA A 120 -2.99 -9.91 13.10
CA ALA A 120 -3.42 -9.16 11.93
C ALA A 120 -4.66 -8.32 12.26
N ASN A 121 -5.65 -8.91 12.96
CA ASN A 121 -6.85 -8.20 13.40
C ASN A 121 -6.54 -7.07 14.39
N LEU A 122 -5.63 -7.28 15.35
CA LEU A 122 -5.17 -6.22 16.26
C LEU A 122 -4.48 -5.08 15.51
N THR A 123 -3.60 -5.42 14.56
CA THR A 123 -2.90 -4.44 13.72
C THR A 123 -3.91 -3.63 12.90
N HIS A 124 -4.89 -4.28 12.29
CA HIS A 124 -5.98 -3.63 11.57
C HIS A 124 -6.77 -2.68 12.50
N GLY A 125 -7.18 -3.15 13.67
CA GLY A 125 -7.91 -2.34 14.65
C GLY A 125 -7.12 -1.12 15.13
N TRP A 126 -5.81 -1.27 15.35
CA TRP A 126 -4.93 -0.16 15.71
C TRP A 126 -4.82 0.89 14.60
N LEU A 127 -4.69 0.46 13.34
CA LEU A 127 -4.63 1.35 12.18
C LEU A 127 -5.92 2.17 12.03
N VAL A 128 -7.07 1.54 12.25
CA VAL A 128 -8.37 2.22 12.27
C VAL A 128 -8.44 3.22 13.42
N ALA A 129 -8.06 2.82 14.65
CA ALA A 129 -8.10 3.69 15.83
C ALA A 129 -7.16 4.90 15.73
N LYS A 130 -6.02 4.75 15.05
CA LYS A 130 -5.08 5.85 14.77
C LYS A 130 -5.61 6.86 13.75
N GLY A 131 -6.65 6.51 12.99
CA GLY A 131 -7.27 7.41 12.02
C GLY A 131 -6.40 7.70 10.78
N LEU A 132 -5.26 7.02 10.60
CA LEU A 132 -4.37 7.25 9.46
C LEU A 132 -5.03 6.90 8.13
N LEU A 133 -5.59 5.69 8.03
CA LEU A 133 -6.33 5.24 6.84
C LEU A 133 -7.64 6.02 6.66
N PRO A 134 -8.54 6.14 7.67
CA PRO A 134 -9.75 6.96 7.53
C PRO A 134 -9.46 8.41 7.12
N GLY A 135 -8.42 9.03 7.70
CA GLY A 135 -8.00 10.38 7.38
C GLY A 135 -7.48 10.49 5.94
N ALA A 136 -6.68 9.52 5.47
CA ALA A 136 -6.18 9.50 4.11
C ALA A 136 -7.29 9.27 3.07
N TYR A 137 -8.29 8.42 3.36
CA TYR A 137 -9.46 8.25 2.49
C TYR A 137 -10.30 9.53 2.40
N ALA A 138 -10.59 10.17 3.54
CA ALA A 138 -11.31 11.43 3.55
C ALA A 138 -10.55 12.53 2.78
N ALA A 139 -9.23 12.62 2.99
CA ALA A 139 -8.36 13.53 2.25
C ALA A 139 -8.36 13.24 0.75
N ASN A 140 -8.42 11.98 0.33
CA ASN A 140 -8.52 11.62 -1.09
C ASN A 140 -9.84 12.08 -1.71
N THR A 141 -10.97 11.93 -1.02
CA THR A 141 -12.25 12.48 -1.48
C THR A 141 -12.17 14.01 -1.65
N SER A 142 -11.63 14.71 -0.64
CA SER A 142 -11.42 16.17 -0.74
C SER A 142 -10.48 16.57 -1.88
N LEU A 143 -9.44 15.77 -2.14
CA LEU A 143 -8.50 16.01 -3.23
C LEU A 143 -9.19 15.94 -4.60
N VAL A 144 -10.00 14.90 -4.83
CA VAL A 144 -10.79 14.72 -6.07
C VAL A 144 -11.74 15.89 -6.28
N ASP A 145 -12.43 16.32 -5.22
CA ASP A 145 -13.36 17.45 -5.27
C ASP A 145 -12.65 18.76 -5.60
N VAL A 146 -11.53 19.03 -4.93
CA VAL A 146 -10.70 20.23 -5.17
C VAL A 146 -10.18 20.25 -6.60
N VAL A 147 -9.64 19.13 -7.09
CA VAL A 147 -9.15 19.04 -8.48
C VAL A 147 -10.28 19.30 -9.47
N THR A 148 -11.45 18.70 -9.24
CA THR A 148 -12.64 18.91 -10.07
C THR A 148 -13.03 20.40 -10.12
N GLN A 149 -13.02 21.08 -8.97
CA GLN A 149 -13.32 22.51 -8.87
C GLN A 149 -12.28 23.38 -9.59
N ILE A 150 -10.98 23.08 -9.44
CA ILE A 150 -9.89 23.76 -10.14
C ILE A 150 -10.06 23.62 -11.66
N LEU A 151 -10.28 22.40 -12.15
CA LEU A 151 -10.44 22.13 -13.59
C LEU A 151 -11.68 22.82 -14.16
N ALA A 152 -12.81 22.77 -13.45
CA ALA A 152 -14.04 23.45 -13.86
C ALA A 152 -13.89 24.97 -13.91
N GLY A 153 -13.21 25.57 -12.91
CA GLY A 153 -12.91 27.00 -12.89
C GLY A 153 -11.94 27.41 -14.00
N ALA A 154 -10.87 26.63 -14.19
CA ALA A 154 -9.88 26.86 -15.25
C ALA A 154 -10.49 26.76 -16.65
N LEU A 155 -11.43 25.83 -16.87
CA LEU A 155 -12.16 25.68 -18.12
C LEU A 155 -13.01 26.92 -18.43
N LYS A 156 -13.64 27.54 -17.41
CA LYS A 156 -14.39 28.79 -17.58
C LYS A 156 -13.48 29.94 -18.03
N CYS A 157 -12.27 30.05 -17.48
CA CYS A 157 -11.26 31.00 -17.95
C CYS A 157 -10.84 30.69 -19.40
N ALA A 158 -10.57 29.41 -19.69
CA ALA A 158 -10.07 28.99 -20.99
C ALA A 158 -11.03 29.30 -22.16
N LYS A 159 -12.35 29.25 -21.94
CA LYS A 159 -13.35 29.63 -22.95
C LYS A 159 -13.20 31.06 -23.47
N ARG A 160 -12.51 31.95 -22.76
CA ARG A 160 -12.33 33.36 -23.12
C ARG A 160 -10.95 33.67 -23.70
N PHE A 161 -10.10 32.66 -23.95
CA PHE A 161 -8.71 32.83 -24.42
C PHE A 161 -8.58 33.76 -25.65
N ALA A 162 -9.51 33.67 -26.61
CA ALA A 162 -9.49 34.46 -27.84
C ALA A 162 -9.56 35.99 -27.60
N LYS A 163 -10.00 36.44 -26.42
CA LYS A 163 -10.11 37.87 -26.11
C LYS A 163 -8.84 38.45 -25.51
N ASN A 164 -8.17 37.71 -24.63
CA ASN A 164 -6.93 38.13 -23.97
C ASN A 164 -6.23 36.91 -23.31
N PRO A 165 -5.30 36.25 -24.02
CA PRO A 165 -4.66 35.02 -23.54
C PRO A 165 -3.95 35.16 -22.19
N THR A 166 -3.21 36.25 -21.99
CA THR A 166 -2.47 36.51 -20.75
C THR A 166 -3.41 36.66 -19.56
N LYS A 167 -4.52 37.39 -19.74
CA LYS A 167 -5.52 37.58 -18.68
C LYS A 167 -6.20 36.27 -18.30
N GLU A 168 -6.58 35.45 -19.29
CA GLU A 168 -7.28 34.20 -19.01
C GLU A 168 -6.34 33.11 -18.46
N TYR A 169 -5.06 33.12 -18.83
CA TYR A 169 -4.06 32.28 -18.16
C TYR A 169 -3.90 32.68 -16.68
N ASN A 170 -3.80 33.98 -16.38
CA ASN A 170 -3.76 34.47 -15.00
C ASN A 170 -5.04 34.11 -14.21
N CYS A 171 -6.20 34.10 -14.86
CA CYS A 171 -7.46 33.62 -14.28
C CYS A 171 -7.36 32.14 -13.86
N MET A 172 -6.79 31.27 -14.70
CA MET A 172 -6.60 29.84 -14.36
C MET A 172 -5.66 29.66 -13.16
N VAL A 173 -4.57 30.43 -13.12
CA VAL A 173 -3.62 30.42 -11.98
C VAL A 173 -4.31 30.90 -10.70
N GLN A 174 -5.12 31.96 -10.77
CA GLN A 174 -5.89 32.45 -9.61
C GLN A 174 -6.90 31.42 -9.11
N VAL A 175 -7.60 30.70 -10.01
CA VAL A 175 -8.48 29.59 -9.63
C VAL A 175 -7.69 28.53 -8.85
N GLN A 176 -6.51 28.12 -9.34
CA GLN A 176 -5.69 27.15 -8.60
C GLN A 176 -5.18 27.68 -7.25
N GLN A 177 -4.86 28.97 -7.15
CA GLN A 177 -4.45 29.58 -5.89
C GLN A 177 -5.56 29.58 -4.84
N GLN A 178 -6.83 29.78 -5.26
CA GLN A 178 -7.99 29.76 -4.35
C GLN A 178 -8.14 28.44 -3.60
N TYR A 179 -7.78 27.32 -4.23
CA TYR A 179 -7.87 25.99 -3.63
C TYR A 179 -6.51 25.45 -3.17
N SER A 180 -5.46 26.28 -3.15
CA SER A 180 -4.10 25.79 -2.95
C SER A 180 -3.83 25.25 -1.55
N ASP A 181 -4.54 25.74 -0.54
CA ASP A 181 -4.39 25.27 0.84
C ASP A 181 -5.13 23.94 1.05
N ASP A 182 -6.38 23.82 0.58
CA ASP A 182 -7.13 22.56 0.63
C ASP A 182 -6.42 21.46 -0.13
N TRP A 183 -5.90 21.78 -1.32
CA TRP A 183 -5.12 20.85 -2.13
C TRP A 183 -3.87 20.37 -1.39
N LYS A 184 -3.05 21.30 -0.87
CA LYS A 184 -1.84 20.95 -0.10
C LYS A 184 -2.18 20.14 1.14
N ASN A 185 -3.24 20.51 1.86
CA ASN A 185 -3.65 19.82 3.07
C ASN A 185 -4.02 18.36 2.76
N ALA A 186 -4.89 18.14 1.76
CA ALA A 186 -5.27 16.80 1.34
C ALA A 186 -4.05 15.97 0.90
N THR A 187 -3.17 16.53 0.07
CA THR A 187 -1.94 15.86 -0.36
C THR A 187 -0.98 15.57 0.82
N ASN A 188 -0.87 16.48 1.79
CA ASN A 188 -0.01 16.29 2.97
C ASN A 188 -0.52 15.18 3.89
N VAL A 189 -1.84 15.10 4.11
CA VAL A 189 -2.45 14.01 4.88
C VAL A 189 -2.16 12.66 4.23
N ILE A 190 -2.35 12.55 2.91
CA ILE A 190 -2.04 11.32 2.15
C ILE A 190 -0.55 10.98 2.21
N ASN A 191 0.33 11.98 2.04
CA ASN A 191 1.78 11.77 2.15
C ASN A 191 2.20 11.34 3.55
N THR A 192 1.59 11.88 4.60
CA THR A 192 1.90 11.51 5.98
C THR A 192 1.48 10.07 6.24
N ALA A 193 0.29 9.68 5.80
CA ALA A 193 -0.16 8.29 5.86
C ALA A 193 0.80 7.37 5.07
N TYR A 194 1.26 7.79 3.90
CA TYR A 194 2.27 7.06 3.13
C TYR A 194 3.60 6.94 3.85
N ASP A 195 4.14 8.02 4.41
CA ASP A 195 5.43 8.00 5.07
C ASP A 195 5.40 7.16 6.36
N GLU A 196 4.27 7.14 7.09
CA GLU A 196 4.10 6.30 8.28
C GLU A 196 3.81 4.83 7.95
N LEU A 197 3.12 4.58 6.84
CA LEU A 197 2.65 3.26 6.43
C LEU A 197 3.35 2.75 5.16
N SER A 198 4.56 3.22 4.86
CA SER A 198 5.42 2.65 3.81
C SER A 198 6.85 2.43 4.31
N GLY A 199 7.58 1.51 3.66
CA GLY A 199 9.00 1.26 3.92
C GLY A 199 9.33 0.81 5.36
N VAL A 200 10.35 1.43 5.97
CA VAL A 200 10.85 1.09 7.32
C VAL A 200 9.80 1.36 8.41
N GLY A 201 8.89 2.30 8.20
CA GLY A 201 7.78 2.58 9.12
C GLY A 201 6.84 1.39 9.27
N LEU A 202 6.59 0.64 8.19
CA LEU A 202 5.81 -0.59 8.21
C LEU A 202 6.50 -1.71 8.99
N ILE A 203 7.79 -1.91 8.73
CA ILE A 203 8.60 -3.00 9.29
C ILE A 203 8.78 -2.83 10.80
N THR A 204 8.85 -1.60 11.29
CA THR A 204 9.19 -1.32 12.70
C THR A 204 8.00 -0.96 13.59
N ARG A 205 6.78 -0.81 13.03
CA ARG A 205 5.62 -0.30 13.80
C ARG A 205 4.34 -1.08 13.63
N LEU A 206 4.27 -2.05 12.73
CA LEU A 206 3.10 -2.90 12.63
C LEU A 206 3.27 -4.13 13.49
N GLY A 207 2.36 -4.31 14.45
CA GLY A 207 2.36 -5.48 15.33
C GLY A 207 2.41 -6.81 14.57
N ILE A 208 1.82 -6.88 13.37
CA ILE A 208 1.90 -8.08 12.52
C ILE A 208 3.33 -8.44 12.08
N SER A 209 4.22 -7.46 11.88
CA SER A 209 5.62 -7.74 11.54
C SER A 209 6.37 -8.34 12.72
N ASP A 210 6.12 -7.82 13.93
CA ASP A 210 6.71 -8.37 15.16
C ASP A 210 6.19 -9.79 15.43
N CYS A 211 4.90 -10.04 15.18
CA CYS A 211 4.31 -11.37 15.29
C CYS A 211 4.88 -12.36 14.28
N LEU A 212 5.13 -11.95 13.03
CA LEU A 212 5.77 -12.81 12.03
C LEU A 212 7.21 -13.16 12.41
N ILE A 213 7.99 -12.18 12.89
CA ILE A 213 9.37 -12.41 13.36
C ILE A 213 9.36 -13.33 14.57
N LEU A 214 8.50 -13.08 15.55
CA LEU A 214 8.38 -13.93 16.74
C LEU A 214 8.00 -15.36 16.36
N GLU A 215 7.05 -15.52 15.44
CA GLU A 215 6.63 -16.82 14.95
C GLU A 215 7.81 -17.53 14.27
N GLU A 216 8.52 -16.85 13.35
CA GLU A 216 9.71 -17.38 12.67
C GLU A 216 10.83 -17.79 13.66
N ASP A 217 11.10 -16.96 14.68
CA ASP A 217 12.09 -17.24 15.71
C ASP A 217 11.72 -18.47 16.57
N THR A 218 10.42 -18.75 16.74
CA THR A 218 9.95 -19.92 17.52
C THR A 218 9.80 -21.19 16.68
N LEU A 219 9.93 -21.13 15.34
CA LEU A 219 9.77 -22.32 14.49
C LEU A 219 10.79 -23.40 14.81
N GLN A 220 12.01 -23.03 15.20
CA GLN A 220 13.02 -24.01 15.59
C GLN A 220 12.62 -24.76 16.87
N ASP A 221 12.14 -24.05 17.88
CA ASP A 221 11.70 -24.66 19.15
C ASP A 221 10.54 -25.64 18.89
N LYS A 222 9.56 -25.25 18.06
CA LYS A 222 8.45 -26.13 17.64
C LYS A 222 8.95 -27.36 16.88
N CYS A 223 9.97 -27.21 16.03
CA CYS A 223 10.60 -28.33 15.32
C CYS A 223 11.35 -29.29 16.26
N ASP A 224 12.01 -28.76 17.29
CA ASP A 224 12.69 -29.56 18.30
C ASP A 224 11.68 -30.38 19.13
N GLU A 225 10.55 -29.78 19.48
CA GLU A 225 9.42 -30.47 20.14
C GLU A 225 8.86 -31.62 19.26
N ILE A 226 8.58 -31.35 17.98
CA ILE A 226 8.11 -32.38 17.03
C ILE A 226 9.13 -33.53 16.93
N THR A 227 10.42 -33.22 16.89
CA THR A 227 11.48 -34.23 16.80
C THR A 227 11.52 -35.10 18.05
N ALA A 228 11.39 -34.49 19.24
CA ALA A 228 11.34 -35.19 20.50
C ALA A 228 10.11 -36.11 20.60
N ASP A 229 8.95 -35.67 20.13
CA ASP A 229 7.72 -36.46 20.12
C ASP A 229 7.86 -37.70 19.23
N VAL A 230 8.44 -37.56 18.03
CA VAL A 230 8.74 -38.70 17.14
C VAL A 230 9.75 -39.66 17.78
N GLU A 231 10.82 -39.15 18.40
CA GLU A 231 11.78 -39.99 19.13
C GLU A 231 11.12 -40.73 20.30
N SER A 232 10.15 -40.10 20.96
CA SER A 232 9.34 -40.73 22.00
C SER A 232 8.55 -41.91 21.45
N CYS A 233 7.97 -41.80 20.25
CA CYS A 233 7.25 -42.90 19.60
C CYS A 233 8.16 -44.09 19.24
N ALA A 234 9.47 -43.85 19.06
CA ALA A 234 10.45 -44.92 18.85
C ALA A 234 10.89 -45.60 20.17
N THR A 235 10.98 -44.82 21.25
CA THR A 235 11.54 -45.26 22.54
C THR A 235 10.49 -45.80 23.50
N ASN A 236 9.26 -45.25 23.50
CA ASN A 236 8.11 -45.70 24.28
C ASN A 236 7.29 -46.77 23.55
N THR A 237 7.95 -47.68 22.82
CA THR A 237 7.32 -48.92 22.35
C THR A 237 6.98 -49.81 23.56
N THR A 238 5.96 -49.43 24.32
CA THR A 238 5.22 -50.36 25.15
C THR A 238 4.65 -51.41 24.23
N ARG A 239 5.27 -52.58 24.29
CA ARG A 239 4.72 -53.89 23.92
C ARG A 239 3.19 -53.92 24.07
N HIS A 240 2.46 -53.60 23.02
CA HIS A 240 1.11 -54.12 22.89
C HIS A 240 1.24 -55.57 22.40
N HIS A 241 1.42 -56.46 23.38
CA HIS A 241 1.07 -57.86 23.21
C HIS A 241 -0.43 -57.94 22.88
N PHE A 242 -0.73 -58.40 21.67
CA PHE A 242 -1.91 -59.22 21.42
C PHE A 242 -1.45 -60.50 20.72
#